data_AF-A0A3N5TZL1-F1
#
_entry.id   AF-A0A3N5TZL1-F1
#
_cell.length_a   1.000
_cell.length_b   1.000
_cell.length_c   1.000
_cell.angle_alpha   90.00
_cell.angle_beta   90.00
_cell.angle_gamma   90.00
#
_symmetry.space_group_name_H-M   'P 1'
#
loop_
_entity.id
_entity.type
_entity.pdbx_description
1 polymer ?
#
loop_
_entity_poly.entity_id
_entity_poly.type
_entity_poly.pdbx_seq_one_letter_code
_entity_poly.pdbx_strand_id
1 'polypeptide(L)' 'MIVYKSPEEIGKMRRAGRIVAGTIERVLAAVQPNITTAELDSVAEEYIREQGATPSFKGYG' A
#
# COMPACT_ATOMS: atom_id res chain seq x y z
N MET A 1 -21.30 -14.28 -6.64
CA MET A 1 -20.64 -15.40 -5.93
C MET A 1 -19.68 -14.82 -4.91
N ILE A 2 -19.73 -15.26 -3.64
CA ILE A 2 -18.81 -14.78 -2.58
C ILE A 2 -17.73 -15.84 -2.39
N VAL A 3 -16.46 -15.43 -2.38
CA VAL A 3 -15.32 -16.33 -2.21
C VAL A 3 -14.85 -16.32 -0.76
N TYR A 4 -15.14 -17.41 -0.04
CA TYR A 4 -14.59 -17.68 1.29
C TYR A 4 -13.09 -17.93 1.19
N LYS A 5 -12.31 -17.20 2.00
CA LYS A 5 -10.85 -17.30 2.00
C LYS A 5 -10.40 -18.41 2.94
N SER A 6 -9.46 -19.22 2.49
CA SER A 6 -8.72 -20.17 3.32
C SER A 6 -7.87 -19.44 4.36
N PRO A 7 -7.46 -20.12 5.45
CA PRO A 7 -6.53 -19.56 6.42
C PRO A 7 -5.22 -19.03 5.81
N GLU A 8 -4.71 -19.69 4.77
CA GLU A 8 -3.50 -19.27 4.05
C GLU A 8 -3.72 -17.95 3.30
N GLU A 9 -4.83 -17.83 2.57
CA GLU A 9 -5.19 -16.59 1.87
C GLU A 9 -5.40 -15.44 2.85
N ILE A 10 -6.07 -15.69 3.99
CA ILE A 10 -6.20 -14.71 5.07
C ILE A 10 -4.82 -14.29 5.58
N GLY A 11 -3.88 -15.24 5.71
CA GLY A 11 -2.49 -14.96 6.07
C GLY A 11 -1.80 -14.03 5.07
N LYS A 12 -1.96 -14.26 3.77
CA LYS A 12 -1.44 -13.40 2.69
C LYS A 12 -2.08 -12.00 2.75
N MET A 13 -3.40 -11.93 2.88
CA MET A 13 -4.13 -10.66 3.01
C MET A 13 -3.70 -9.86 4.23
N ARG A 14 -3.46 -10.52 5.37
CA ARG A 14 -2.99 -9.85 6.60
C ARG A 14 -1.60 -9.23 6.40
N ARG A 15 -0.69 -9.91 5.70
CA ARG A 15 0.63 -9.35 5.39
C ARG A 15 0.51 -8.14 4.45
N ALA A 16 -0.26 -8.28 3.37
CA ALA A 16 -0.51 -7.17 2.44
C ALA A 16 -1.15 -5.96 3.17
N GLY A 17 -2.15 -6.20 4.03
CA GLY A 17 -2.82 -5.16 4.80
C GLY A 17 -1.89 -4.41 5.76
N ARG A 18 -0.89 -5.08 6.35
CA ARG A 18 0.12 -4.41 7.19
C ARG A 18 1.02 -3.47 6.38
N ILE A 19 1.39 -3.89 5.16
CA ILE A 19 2.18 -3.03 4.25
C ILE A 19 1.34 -1.82 3.86
N VAL A 20 0.06 -2.01 3.53
CA VAL A 20 -0.87 -0.89 3.23
C VAL A 20 -1.00 0.06 4.42
N ALA A 21 -1.16 -0.45 5.64
CA ALA A 21 -1.25 0.38 6.83
C ALA A 21 0.02 1.22 7.04
N GLY A 22 1.21 0.62 6.95
CA GLY A 22 2.47 1.36 7.06
C GLY A 22 2.68 2.36 5.90
N THR A 23 2.18 2.05 4.71
CA THR A 23 2.19 2.99 3.56
C THR A 23 1.37 4.23 3.89
N ILE A 24 0.16 4.06 4.46
CA ILE A 24 -0.71 5.17 4.86
C ILE A 24 -0.02 6.01 5.94
N GLU A 25 0.58 5.38 6.96
CA GLU A 25 1.34 6.09 7.99
C GLU A 25 2.47 6.93 7.41
N ARG A 26 3.22 6.39 6.43
CA ARG A 26 4.33 7.08 5.79
C ARG A 26 3.87 8.26 4.95
N VAL A 27 2.80 8.07 4.18
CA VAL A 27 2.18 9.14 3.38
C VAL A 27 1.66 10.25 4.28
N LEU A 28 0.93 9.91 5.36
CA LEU A 28 0.41 10.89 6.32
C LEU A 28 1.53 11.71 6.96
N ALA A 29 2.65 11.09 7.31
CA ALA A 29 3.81 11.79 7.86
C ALA A 29 4.46 12.79 6.88
N ALA A 30 4.27 12.60 5.58
CA ALA A 30 4.78 13.50 4.54
C ALA A 30 3.82 14.65 4.20
N VAL A 31 2.56 14.61 4.65
CA VAL A 31 1.57 15.64 4.32
C VAL A 31 1.95 16.98 4.96
N GLN A 32 2.18 17.97 4.12
CA GLN A 32 2.45 19.34 4.53
C GLN A 32 1.98 20.34 3.45
N PRO A 33 1.81 21.64 3.77
CA PRO A 33 1.47 22.64 2.77
C PRO A 33 2.42 22.63 1.58
N ASN A 34 1.87 22.80 0.38
CA ASN A 34 2.56 22.82 -0.92
C ASN A 34 3.11 21.47 -1.41
N ILE A 35 2.93 20.35 -0.70
CA ILE A 35 3.24 19.03 -1.27
C ILE A 35 2.24 18.66 -2.36
N THR A 36 2.72 18.08 -3.46
CA THR A 36 1.89 17.59 -4.55
C THR A 36 1.43 16.16 -4.28
N THR A 37 0.32 15.77 -4.90
CA THR A 37 -0.16 14.38 -4.83
C THR A 37 0.80 13.41 -5.52
N ALA A 38 1.58 13.85 -6.51
CA ALA A 38 2.61 13.04 -7.15
C ALA A 38 3.81 12.75 -6.22
N GLU A 39 4.18 13.70 -5.37
CA GLU A 39 5.18 13.47 -4.32
C GLU A 39 4.66 12.49 -3.26
N LEU A 40 3.39 12.61 -2.85
CA LEU A 40 2.76 11.64 -1.93
C LEU A 40 2.66 10.23 -2.55
N ASP A 41 2.35 10.12 -3.84
CA ASP A 41 2.36 8.85 -4.58
C ASP A 41 3.76 8.23 -4.62
N SER A 42 4.79 9.04 -4.82
CA SER A 42 6.19 8.59 -4.80
C SER A 42 6.60 8.03 -3.43
N VAL A 43 6.19 8.71 -2.34
CA VAL A 43 6.40 8.22 -0.96
C VAL A 43 5.70 6.88 -0.73
N ALA A 44 4.47 6.73 -1.23
CA ALA A 44 3.74 5.47 -1.13
C ALA A 44 4.45 4.34 -1.88
N GLU A 45 4.86 4.60 -3.12
CA GLU A 45 5.55 3.61 -3.96
C GLU A 45 6.89 3.18 -3.39
N GLU A 46 7.69 4.12 -2.89
CA GLU A 46 8.98 3.84 -2.24
C GLU A 46 8.78 2.87 -1.07
N TYR A 47 7.89 3.19 -0.14
CA TYR A 47 7.63 2.33 1.02
C TYR A 47 7.10 0.95 0.61
N ILE A 48 6.15 0.88 -0.33
CA ILE A 48 5.63 -0.41 -0.82
C ILE A 48 6.76 -1.29 -1.37
N ARG A 49 7.67 -0.70 -2.15
CA ARG A 49 8.81 -1.42 -2.75
C ARG A 49 9.85 -1.83 -1.71
N GLU A 50 10.13 -1.00 -0.71
CA GLU A 50 11.00 -1.34 0.42
C GLU A 50 10.52 -2.59 1.18
N GLN A 51 9.19 -2.77 1.28
CA GLN A 51 8.59 -3.97 1.88
C GLN A 51 8.58 -5.20 0.94
N GLY A 52 9.19 -5.11 -0.24
CA GLY A 52 9.20 -6.18 -1.24
C GLY A 52 7.83 -6.43 -1.88
N ALA A 53 6.90 -5.47 -1.82
CA ALA A 53 5.58 -5.55 -2.42
C ALA A 53 5.50 -4.76 -3.73
N THR A 54 4.38 -4.93 -4.44
CA THR A 54 4.10 -4.25 -5.71
C THR A 54 2.94 -3.25 -5.54
N PRO A 55 3.02 -2.03 -6.12
CA PRO A 55 1.92 -1.07 -6.09
C PRO A 55 0.76 -1.56 -6.96
N SER A 56 -0.30 -2.07 -6.34
CA SER A 56 -1.36 -2.81 -7.06
C SER A 56 -2.18 -1.96 -8.03
N PHE A 57 -2.23 -0.64 -7.84
CA PHE A 57 -2.99 0.26 -8.72
C PHE A 57 -2.18 0.82 -9.88
N LYS A 58 -0.84 0.72 -9.84
CA LYS A 58 0.01 1.25 -10.90
C LYS A 58 -0.05 0.31 -12.11
N GLY A 59 -0.60 0.80 -13.22
CA GLY A 59 -0.84 0.00 -14.42
C GLY A 59 -2.06 -0.92 -14.33
N TYR A 60 -2.92 -0.73 -13.34
CA TYR A 60 -4.19 -1.46 -13.24
C TYR A 60 -5.24 -0.85 -14.17
N GLY A 61 -5.73 -1.65 -15.12
CA GLY A 61 -6.72 -1.28 -16.14
C GLY A 61 -7.24 -2.51 -16.87
#